data_AF-A0A2M7ITY8-F1
#
_entry.id   AF-A0A2M7ITY8-F1
#
_cell.length_a   1.000
_cell.length_b   1.000
_cell.length_c   1.000
_cell.angle_alpha   90.00
_cell.angle_beta   90.00
_cell.angle_gamma   90.00
#
_symmetry.space_group_name_H-M   'P 1'
#
loop_
_entity.id
_entity.type
_entity.pdbx_description
1 polymer ?
#
loop_
_entity_poly.entity_id
_entity_poly.type
_entity_poly.pdbx_seq_one_letter_code
_entity_poly.pdbx_strand_id
1 'polypeptide(L)'
;MKQSIFIVSLFFIAFAIALGIFILVFGDPSNFKDGAGREVPINLLGTIYTGGPLVSLLISLSIMDVAIIFERTLSLKKAAGKKAIPKFFAQVLEDVKAGRIDEALAACDEQRGSVANILRAALSRYKELSADTSRKFDPEKALPEVQRSVEE
;
A
#
# COMPACT_ATOMS: atom_id res chain seq x y z
N MET A 1 -12.74 -3.54 -8.69
CA MET A 1 -12.91 -2.70 -9.90
C MET A 1 -11.95 -1.51 -9.95
N LYS A 2 -11.88 -0.62 -8.94
CA LYS A 2 -10.98 0.56 -8.98
C LYS A 2 -9.48 0.22 -9.12
N GLN A 3 -9.00 -0.84 -8.46
CA GLN A 3 -7.60 -1.26 -8.58
C GLN A 3 -7.25 -1.81 -9.97
N SER A 4 -8.13 -2.62 -10.58
CA SER A 4 -7.90 -3.17 -11.92
C SER A 4 -7.81 -2.07 -12.98
N ILE A 5 -8.66 -1.04 -12.89
CA ILE A 5 -8.65 0.10 -13.82
C ILE A 5 -7.35 0.90 -13.68
N PHE A 6 -6.88 1.13 -12.45
CA PHE A 6 -5.61 1.83 -12.21
C PHE A 6 -4.41 1.09 -12.83
N ILE A 7 -4.31 -0.22 -12.60
CA ILE A 7 -3.20 -1.04 -13.12
C ILE A 7 -3.21 -1.06 -14.64
N VAL A 8 -4.38 -1.26 -15.26
CA VAL A 8 -4.53 -1.27 -16.72
C VAL A 8 -4.13 0.08 -17.31
N SER A 9 -4.61 1.19 -16.74
CA SER A 9 -4.25 2.53 -17.20
C SER A 9 -2.74 2.80 -17.06
N LEU A 10 -2.14 2.41 -15.93
CA LEU A 10 -0.71 2.57 -15.68
C LEU A 10 0.12 1.79 -16.69
N PHE A 11 -0.28 0.56 -17.02
CA PHE A 11 0.43 -0.27 -17.99
C PHE A 11 0.51 0.41 -19.37
N PHE A 12 -0.61 0.89 -19.91
CA PHE A 12 -0.61 1.54 -21.22
C PHE A 12 0.23 2.82 -21.25
N ILE A 13 0.16 3.63 -20.19
CA ILE A 13 0.96 4.85 -20.06
C ILE A 13 2.45 4.51 -19.96
N ALA A 14 2.82 3.56 -19.10
CA ALA A 14 4.21 3.12 -18.93
C ALA A 14 4.78 2.53 -20.22
N PHE A 15 3.99 1.75 -20.95
CA PHE A 15 4.39 1.15 -22.21
C PHE A 15 4.61 2.21 -23.31
N ALA A 16 3.72 3.20 -23.41
CA ALA A 16 3.89 4.31 -24.35
C ALA A 16 5.16 5.13 -24.05
N ILE A 17 5.41 5.44 -22.78
CA ILE A 17 6.62 6.14 -22.34
C ILE A 17 7.86 5.30 -22.64
N ALA A 18 7.84 4.00 -22.34
CA ALA A 18 8.96 3.10 -22.56
C ALA A 18 9.31 2.94 -24.05
N LEU A 19 8.30 2.85 -24.92
CA LEU A 19 8.50 2.87 -26.37
C LEU A 19 9.11 4.19 -26.84
N GLY A 20 8.63 5.32 -26.31
CA GLY A 20 9.19 6.64 -26.59
C GLY A 20 10.66 6.74 -26.19
N ILE A 21 11.02 6.27 -24.99
CA ILE A 21 12.43 6.23 -24.52
C ILE A 21 13.27 5.33 -25.43
N PHE A 22 12.77 4.14 -25.76
CA PHE A 22 13.50 3.19 -26.60
C PHE A 22 13.81 3.77 -27.98
N ILE A 23 12.82 4.37 -28.65
CA ILE A 23 12.99 4.88 -30.02
C ILE A 23 13.74 6.22 -30.03
N LEU A 24 13.42 7.15 -29.13
CA LEU A 24 13.94 8.52 -29.17
C LEU A 24 15.26 8.69 -28.42
N VAL A 25 15.47 7.98 -27.31
CA VAL A 25 16.67 8.15 -26.48
C VAL A 25 17.72 7.11 -26.85
N PHE A 26 17.33 5.84 -26.89
CA PHE A 26 18.29 4.75 -27.18
C PHE A 26 18.53 4.62 -28.69
N GLY A 27 17.48 4.81 -29.49
CA GLY A 27 17.55 4.84 -30.95
C GLY A 27 18.04 6.15 -31.57
N ASP A 28 18.59 7.07 -30.78
CA ASP A 28 19.16 8.32 -31.30
C ASP A 28 20.37 8.02 -32.22
N PRO A 29 20.44 8.57 -33.45
CA PRO A 29 21.54 8.32 -34.38
C PRO A 29 22.93 8.66 -33.83
N SER A 30 23.04 9.58 -32.87
CA SER A 30 24.32 9.93 -32.22
C SER A 30 24.90 8.80 -31.38
N ASN A 31 24.08 7.80 -31.02
CA ASN A 31 24.54 6.62 -30.29
C ASN A 31 25.24 5.59 -31.19
N PHE A 32 25.25 5.78 -32.52
CA PHE A 32 25.72 4.79 -33.50
C PHE A 32 26.75 5.36 -34.48
N LYS A 33 27.73 4.54 -34.88
CA LYS A 33 28.78 4.94 -35.83
C LYS A 33 28.26 5.10 -37.24
N ASP A 34 27.29 4.28 -37.59
CA ASP A 34 26.57 4.25 -38.86
C ASP A 34 25.33 5.17 -38.85
N GLY A 35 25.14 5.95 -37.78
CA GLY A 35 24.07 6.93 -37.64
C GLY A 35 22.68 6.30 -37.77
N ALA A 36 22.05 6.49 -38.93
CA ALA A 36 20.71 5.99 -39.21
C ALA A 36 20.62 4.46 -39.36
N GLY A 37 21.74 3.76 -39.62
CA GLY A 37 21.77 2.31 -39.74
C GLY A 37 21.53 1.58 -38.40
N ARG A 38 21.95 2.19 -37.28
CA ARG A 38 21.77 1.69 -35.90
C ARG A 38 22.30 0.26 -35.65
N GLU A 39 23.31 -0.18 -36.38
CA GLU A 39 23.90 -1.51 -36.23
C GLU A 39 25.15 -1.50 -35.35
N VAL A 40 25.92 -0.41 -35.35
CA VAL A 40 27.22 -0.34 -34.66
C VAL A 40 27.18 0.69 -33.53
N PRO A 41 26.94 0.27 -32.27
CA PRO A 41 26.83 1.19 -31.15
C PRO A 41 28.19 1.82 -30.77
N ILE A 42 28.17 3.10 -30.41
CA ILE A 42 29.32 3.84 -29.87
C ILE A 42 29.30 3.84 -28.34
N ASN A 43 28.10 3.96 -27.76
CA ASN A 43 27.90 4.15 -26.33
C ASN A 43 26.93 3.11 -25.76
N LEU A 44 26.80 3.10 -24.44
CA LEU A 44 25.94 2.16 -23.71
C LEU A 44 24.47 2.24 -24.18
N LEU A 45 23.98 3.44 -24.50
CA LEU A 45 22.59 3.63 -24.93
C LEU A 45 22.31 2.96 -26.29
N GLY A 46 23.24 3.07 -27.23
CA GLY A 46 23.18 2.36 -28.50
C GLY A 46 23.25 0.85 -28.32
N THR A 47 24.13 0.36 -27.43
CA THR A 47 24.19 -1.08 -27.11
C THR A 47 22.88 -1.59 -26.54
N ILE A 48 22.23 -0.82 -25.66
CA ILE A 48 20.91 -1.16 -25.12
C ILE A 48 19.86 -1.21 -26.23
N TYR A 49 19.89 -0.29 -27.20
CA TYR A 49 18.97 -0.32 -28.34
C TYR A 49 19.14 -1.57 -29.23
N THR A 50 20.38 -2.03 -29.44
CA THR A 50 20.64 -3.26 -30.20
C THR A 50 20.06 -4.52 -29.56
N GLY A 51 19.69 -4.47 -28.26
CA GLY A 51 18.94 -5.53 -27.58
C GLY A 51 17.50 -5.71 -28.09
N GLY A 52 17.04 -4.82 -28.98
CA GLY A 52 15.77 -4.95 -29.70
C GLY A 52 14.54 -4.58 -28.88
N PRO A 53 13.33 -4.82 -29.43
CA PRO A 53 12.08 -4.37 -28.84
C PRO A 53 11.79 -4.93 -27.44
N LEU A 54 12.39 -6.08 -27.09
CA LEU A 54 12.27 -6.67 -25.75
C LEU A 54 12.72 -5.68 -24.66
N VAL A 55 13.70 -4.84 -24.95
CA VAL A 55 14.20 -3.83 -24.02
C VAL A 55 13.12 -2.82 -23.65
N SER A 56 12.30 -2.36 -24.61
CA SER A 56 11.18 -1.46 -24.32
C SER A 56 10.15 -2.07 -23.36
N LEU A 57 9.92 -3.38 -23.46
CA LEU A 57 9.03 -4.08 -22.54
C LEU A 57 9.62 -4.12 -21.12
N LEU A 58 10.92 -4.41 -21.00
CA LEU A 58 11.62 -4.41 -19.70
C LEU A 58 11.61 -3.03 -19.04
N ILE A 59 11.80 -1.96 -19.80
CA ILE A 59 11.68 -0.58 -19.31
C ILE A 59 10.25 -0.31 -18.83
N SER A 60 9.25 -0.72 -19.60
CA SER A 60 7.83 -0.56 -19.22
C SER A 60 7.52 -1.25 -17.89
N LEU A 61 8.01 -2.48 -17.69
CA LEU A 61 7.85 -3.22 -16.44
C LEU A 61 8.57 -2.51 -15.29
N SER A 62 9.79 -2.01 -15.52
CA SER A 62 10.55 -1.28 -14.51
C SER A 62 9.85 0.01 -14.05
N ILE A 63 9.29 0.78 -14.98
CA ILE A 63 8.51 1.99 -14.67
C ILE A 63 7.27 1.63 -13.86
N MET A 64 6.59 0.54 -14.24
CA MET A 64 5.41 0.06 -13.53
C MET A 64 5.73 -0.36 -12.10
N ASP A 65 6.81 -1.11 -11.88
CA ASP A 65 7.25 -1.53 -10.54
C ASP A 65 7.50 -0.32 -9.63
N VAL A 66 8.23 0.68 -10.13
CA VAL A 66 8.50 1.91 -9.39
C VAL A 66 7.20 2.64 -9.06
N ALA A 67 6.29 2.80 -10.02
CA ALA A 67 5.01 3.46 -9.80
C ALA A 67 4.13 2.72 -8.76
N ILE A 68 4.11 1.39 -8.79
CA ILE A 68 3.39 0.57 -7.81
C ILE A 68 4.01 0.72 -6.42
N ILE A 69 5.34 0.73 -6.30
CA ILE A 69 6.03 0.93 -5.02
C ILE A 69 5.64 2.29 -4.41
N PHE A 70 5.63 3.36 -5.22
CA PHE A 70 5.23 4.69 -4.74
C PHE A 70 3.75 4.74 -4.33
N GLU A 71 2.85 4.20 -5.15
CA GLU A 71 1.42 4.11 -4.82
C GLU A 71 1.23 3.36 -3.51
N ARG A 72 1.81 2.16 -3.38
CA ARG A 72 1.69 1.33 -2.19
C ARG A 72 2.27 2.01 -0.97
N THR A 73 3.39 2.69 -1.10
CA THR A 73 4.00 3.42 0.01
C THR A 73 3.09 4.54 0.50
N LEU A 74 2.48 5.32 -0.39
CA LEU A 74 1.55 6.39 -0.02
C LEU A 74 0.25 5.83 0.57
N SER A 75 -0.30 4.79 -0.02
CA SER A 75 -1.52 4.11 0.45
C SER A 75 -1.31 3.48 1.84
N LEU A 76 -0.19 2.81 2.08
CA LEU A 76 0.16 2.25 3.39
C LEU A 76 0.40 3.34 4.42
N LYS A 77 1.10 4.43 4.05
CA LYS A 77 1.28 5.59 4.94
C LYS A 77 -0.05 6.21 5.35
N LYS A 78 -1.00 6.32 4.42
CA LYS A 78 -2.35 6.81 4.70
C LYS A 78 -3.12 5.87 5.64
N ALA A 79 -2.95 4.54 5.49
CA ALA A 79 -3.64 3.54 6.31
C ALA A 79 -3.03 3.37 7.72
N ALA A 80 -1.74 3.63 7.91
CA ALA A 80 -1.02 3.40 9.17
C ALA A 80 -1.50 4.26 10.36
N GLY A 81 -2.13 5.42 10.09
CA GLY A 81 -2.54 6.35 11.13
C GLY A 81 -1.41 7.25 11.63
N LYS A 82 -1.65 7.96 12.75
CA LYS A 82 -0.75 9.05 13.21
C LYS A 82 0.45 8.59 14.04
N LYS A 83 0.30 7.57 14.90
CA LYS A 83 1.35 7.07 15.80
C LYS A 83 1.88 5.72 15.31
N ALA A 84 3.07 5.34 15.78
CA ALA A 84 3.63 4.02 15.54
C ALA A 84 2.74 2.92 16.13
N ILE A 85 2.36 1.94 15.31
CA ILE A 85 1.43 0.86 15.66
C ILE A 85 1.83 0.12 16.95
N PRO A 86 3.11 -0.27 17.18
CA PRO A 86 3.48 -1.01 18.39
C PRO A 86 3.24 -0.22 19.68
N LYS A 87 3.57 1.09 19.66
CA LYS A 87 3.38 1.97 20.82
C LYS A 87 1.90 2.21 21.09
N PHE A 88 1.12 2.42 20.03
CA PHE A 88 -0.33 2.56 20.12
C PHE A 88 -0.98 1.30 20.71
N PHE A 89 -0.60 0.12 20.22
CA PHE A 89 -1.17 -1.15 20.69
C PHE A 89 -0.83 -1.41 22.18
N ALA A 90 0.41 -1.12 22.59
CA ALA A 90 0.81 -1.24 24.00
C ALA A 90 0.00 -0.32 24.91
N GLN A 91 -0.22 0.94 24.51
CA GLN A 91 -1.03 1.90 25.26
C GLN A 91 -2.48 1.42 25.42
N VAL A 92 -3.13 1.03 24.31
CA VAL A 92 -4.51 0.53 24.35
C VAL A 92 -4.64 -0.71 25.23
N LEU A 93 -3.68 -1.63 25.18
CA LEU A 93 -3.68 -2.83 26.00
C LEU A 93 -3.53 -2.50 27.50
N GLU A 94 -2.72 -1.52 27.84
CA GLU A 94 -2.56 -1.02 29.22
C GLU A 94 -3.86 -0.40 29.74
N ASP A 95 -4.50 0.45 28.95
CA ASP A 95 -5.76 1.11 29.30
C ASP A 95 -6.89 0.09 29.51
N VAL A 96 -6.98 -0.93 28.65
CA VAL A 96 -7.95 -2.02 28.81
C VAL A 96 -7.68 -2.85 30.08
N LYS A 97 -6.43 -3.22 30.36
CA LYS A 97 -6.07 -3.96 31.59
C LYS A 97 -6.37 -3.17 32.86
N ALA A 98 -6.27 -1.85 32.80
CA ALA A 98 -6.61 -0.97 33.91
C ALA A 98 -8.11 -0.64 34.01
N GLY A 99 -8.96 -1.17 33.12
CA GLY A 99 -10.40 -0.90 33.08
C GLY A 99 -10.76 0.49 32.52
N ARG A 100 -9.81 1.22 31.94
CA ARG A 100 -9.99 2.59 31.42
C ARG A 100 -10.41 2.56 29.94
N ILE A 101 -11.59 2.00 29.68
CA ILE A 101 -12.11 1.79 28.31
C ILE A 101 -12.34 3.10 27.55
N ASP A 102 -12.74 4.17 28.24
CA ASP A 102 -12.96 5.48 27.63
C ASP A 102 -11.66 6.12 27.10
N GLU A 103 -10.55 5.93 27.82
CA GLU A 103 -9.23 6.41 27.41
C GLU A 103 -8.70 5.60 26.22
N ALA A 104 -8.93 4.29 26.21
CA ALA A 104 -8.60 3.43 25.09
C ALA A 104 -9.38 3.82 23.81
N LEU A 105 -10.66 4.20 23.94
CA LEU A 105 -11.48 4.71 22.83
C LEU A 105 -10.95 6.05 22.31
N ALA A 106 -10.59 6.98 23.21
CA ALA A 106 -10.00 8.26 22.83
C ALA A 106 -8.65 8.09 22.10
N ALA A 107 -7.81 7.15 22.54
CA ALA A 107 -6.56 6.81 21.86
C ALA A 107 -6.80 6.27 20.44
N CYS A 108 -7.84 5.44 20.25
CA CYS A 108 -8.23 4.96 18.92
C CYS A 108 -8.71 6.10 18.00
N ASP A 109 -9.46 7.06 18.55
CA ASP A 109 -9.96 8.25 17.84
C ASP A 109 -8.86 9.22 17.43
N GLU A 110 -7.76 9.27 18.18
CA GLU A 110 -6.58 10.05 17.84
C GLU A 110 -5.77 9.38 16.73
N GLN A 111 -5.61 8.05 16.80
CA GLN A 111 -4.78 7.27 15.88
C GLN A 111 -5.33 7.26 14.45
N ARG A 112 -6.65 7.05 14.27
CA ARG A 112 -7.38 7.05 12.98
C ARG A 112 -6.77 6.18 11.85
N GLY A 113 -6.01 5.15 12.21
CA GLY A 113 -5.49 4.14 11.28
C GLY A 113 -6.46 2.97 11.12
N SER A 114 -6.18 2.06 10.19
CA SER A 114 -6.99 0.85 9.97
C SER A 114 -7.17 0.02 11.24
N VAL A 115 -6.07 -0.25 11.96
CA VAL A 115 -6.06 -1.02 13.22
C VAL A 115 -6.85 -0.29 14.32
N ALA A 116 -6.76 1.04 14.38
CA ALA A 116 -7.48 1.82 15.39
C ALA A 116 -8.99 1.80 15.16
N ASN A 117 -9.44 1.77 13.91
CA ASN A 117 -10.86 1.70 13.60
C ASN A 117 -11.47 0.34 14.00
N ILE A 118 -10.72 -0.74 13.81
CA ILE A 118 -11.10 -2.09 14.25
C ILE A 118 -11.15 -2.16 15.79
N LEU A 119 -10.09 -1.70 16.48
CA LEU A 119 -10.05 -1.68 17.94
C LEU A 119 -11.15 -0.81 18.54
N ARG A 120 -11.45 0.34 17.93
CA ARG A 120 -12.57 1.20 18.35
C ARG A 120 -13.90 0.46 18.29
N ALA A 121 -14.18 -0.26 17.19
CA ALA A 121 -15.41 -1.02 17.05
C ALA A 121 -15.51 -2.12 18.13
N ALA A 122 -14.43 -2.88 18.33
CA ALA A 122 -14.37 -3.91 19.37
C ALA A 122 -14.57 -3.33 20.79
N LEU A 123 -13.88 -2.24 21.13
CA LEU A 123 -13.99 -1.59 22.45
C LEU A 123 -15.34 -0.93 22.68
N SER A 124 -15.93 -0.35 21.64
CA SER A 124 -17.28 0.24 21.71
C SER A 124 -18.30 -0.85 22.02
N ARG A 125 -18.20 -1.99 21.34
CA ARG A 125 -19.07 -3.15 21.58
C ARG A 125 -18.88 -3.73 22.98
N TYR A 126 -17.63 -3.84 23.45
CA TYR A 126 -17.33 -4.25 24.81
C TYR A 126 -17.96 -3.32 25.85
N LYS A 127 -17.91 -2.00 25.63
CA LYS A 127 -18.52 -1.00 26.51
C LYS A 127 -20.05 -1.14 26.57
N GLU A 128 -20.69 -1.34 25.43
CA GLU A 128 -22.15 -1.59 25.36
C GLU A 128 -22.55 -2.84 26.14
N LEU A 129 -21.82 -3.96 25.93
CA LEU A 129 -22.08 -5.22 26.61
C LEU A 129 -21.80 -5.15 28.12
N SER A 130 -20.85 -4.34 28.55
CA SER A 130 -20.53 -4.14 29.97
C SER A 130 -21.53 -3.21 30.69
N ALA A 131 -22.19 -2.32 29.95
CA ALA A 131 -23.23 -1.44 30.47
C ALA A 131 -24.62 -2.11 30.56
N ASP A 132 -24.84 -3.17 29.78
CA ASP A 132 -26.09 -3.93 29.79
C ASP A 132 -26.10 -4.95 30.95
N THR A 133 -26.42 -4.48 32.15
CA THR A 133 -26.55 -5.27 33.40
C THR A 133 -27.63 -6.37 33.32
N SER A 134 -28.41 -6.45 32.23
CA SER A 134 -29.46 -7.46 32.04
C SER A 134 -28.95 -8.81 31.53
N ARG A 135 -27.77 -8.85 30.89
CA ARG A 135 -27.06 -10.08 30.51
C ARG A 135 -25.97 -10.30 31.54
N LYS A 136 -26.03 -11.42 32.28
CA LYS A 136 -24.93 -11.86 33.15
C LYS A 136 -23.61 -11.77 32.35
N PHE A 137 -22.75 -10.84 32.75
CA PHE A 137 -21.43 -10.63 32.18
C PHE A 137 -20.61 -11.90 32.41
N ASP A 138 -20.53 -12.73 31.37
CA ASP A 138 -19.72 -13.94 31.36
C ASP A 138 -18.53 -13.68 30.42
N PRO A 139 -17.35 -13.32 30.95
CA PRO A 139 -16.19 -12.92 30.15
C PRO A 139 -15.75 -13.99 29.14
N GLU A 140 -16.12 -15.27 29.36
CA GLU A 140 -15.87 -16.36 28.41
C GLU A 140 -16.73 -16.29 27.13
N LYS A 141 -17.90 -15.64 27.16
CA LYS A 141 -18.80 -15.51 26.00
C LYS A 141 -18.60 -14.21 25.21
N ALA A 142 -18.07 -13.17 25.85
CA ALA A 142 -17.83 -11.89 25.20
C ALA A 142 -16.63 -11.92 24.23
N LEU A 143 -15.59 -12.68 24.56
CA LEU A 143 -14.40 -12.85 23.72
C LEU A 143 -14.69 -13.44 22.32
N PRO A 144 -15.45 -14.54 22.17
CA PRO A 144 -15.76 -15.09 20.84
C PRO A 144 -16.68 -14.18 20.01
N GLU A 145 -17.55 -13.40 20.64
CA GLU A 145 -18.43 -12.45 19.94
C GLU A 145 -17.66 -11.22 19.44
N VAL A 146 -16.66 -10.75 20.20
CA VAL A 146 -15.71 -9.73 19.76
C VAL A 146 -14.82 -10.25 18.64
N GLN A 147 -14.31 -11.49 18.73
CA GLN A 147 -13.53 -12.11 17.64
C GLN A 147 -14.33 -12.19 16.35
N ARG A 148 -15.60 -12.60 16.42
CA ARG A 148 -16.49 -12.69 15.26
C ARG A 148 -16.73 -11.34 14.57
N SER A 149 -16.79 -10.25 15.35
CA SER A 149 -16.95 -8.89 14.81
C SER A 149 -15.68 -8.29 14.18
N VAL A 150 -14.52 -8.90 14.41
CA VAL A 150 -13.24 -8.51 13.81
C VAL A 150 -12.94 -9.32 12.54
N GLU A 151 -13.55 -10.50 12.40
CA GLU A 151 -13.43 -11.36 11.21
C GLU A 151 -14.42 -11.01 10.08
N GLU A 152 -15.53 -10.32 10.39
CA GLU A 152 -16.45 -9.72 9.40
C GLU A 152 -15.96 -8.36 8.88
#